data_AF-A0A832XEC1-F1
#
_entry.id   AF-A0A832XEC1-F1
#
_cell.length_a   1.000
_cell.length_b   1.000
_cell.length_c   1.000
_cell.angle_alpha   90.00
_cell.angle_beta   90.00
_cell.angle_gamma   90.00
#
_symmetry.space_group_name_H-M   'P 1'
#
loop_
_entity.id
_entity.type
_entity.pdbx_description
1 polymer ?
#
loop_
_entity_poly.entity_id
_entity_poly.type
_entity_poly.pdbx_seq_one_letter_code
_entity_poly.pdbx_strand_id
1 'polypeptide(L)'
;MKAYLDANIFIYPILYSSDSKEKKCKQILNDVVSGRLQAITSSLTLDEIIWKIIKKTGRQKTLKLAKDLFELPNLTIVEVGTQDMFNAIELMEKYPHLKPRDAIHAAVAINNNAAKIYSDDPDFDGVKEIGRVGLD
;
A
#
# COMPACT_ATOMS: atom_id res chain seq x y z
N MET A 1 4.99 13.52 9.56
CA MET A 1 5.08 12.04 9.53
C MET A 1 4.43 11.55 8.25
N LYS A 2 4.95 10.49 7.63
CA LYS A 2 4.45 9.98 6.35
C LYS A 2 3.35 8.94 6.58
N ALA A 3 2.41 8.80 5.66
CA ALA A 3 1.46 7.68 5.63
C ALA A 3 2.02 6.54 4.79
N TYR A 4 1.69 5.29 5.15
CA TYR A 4 1.94 4.14 4.29
C TYR A 4 0.70 3.82 3.46
N LEU A 5 0.85 3.63 2.15
CA LEU A 5 -0.22 3.21 1.25
C LEU A 5 -0.03 1.76 0.84
N ASP A 6 -1.05 0.95 1.10
CA ASP A 6 -1.14 -0.44 0.65
C ASP A 6 -1.51 -0.53 -0.85
N ALA A 7 -1.36 -1.71 -1.45
CA ALA A 7 -1.60 -1.95 -2.87
C ALA A 7 -3.05 -1.68 -3.29
N ASN A 8 -4.03 -1.96 -2.42
CA ASN A 8 -5.45 -1.72 -2.70
C ASN A 8 -5.76 -0.24 -3.04
N ILE A 9 -5.02 0.71 -2.45
CA ILE A 9 -5.16 2.15 -2.72
C ILE A 9 -4.95 2.46 -4.20
N PHE A 10 -4.02 1.76 -4.84
CA PHE A 10 -3.69 1.96 -6.25
C PHE A 10 -4.52 1.05 -7.17
N ILE A 11 -4.83 -0.18 -6.72
CA ILE A 11 -5.58 -1.14 -7.52
C ILE A 11 -7.04 -0.69 -7.72
N TYR A 12 -7.67 -0.14 -6.68
CA TYR A 12 -9.10 0.12 -6.73
C TYR A 12 -9.51 1.15 -7.80
N PRO A 13 -8.84 2.31 -7.92
CA PRO A 13 -9.10 3.27 -8.98
C PRO A 13 -8.88 2.74 -10.40
N ILE A 14 -8.10 1.66 -10.57
CA ILE A 14 -7.78 1.08 -11.88
C ILE A 14 -8.85 0.05 -12.28
N LEU A 15 -9.31 -0.77 -11.33
CA LEU A 15 -10.12 -1.95 -11.63
C LEU A 15 -11.62 -1.77 -11.40
N TYR A 16 -12.03 -0.84 -10.55
CA TYR A 16 -13.43 -0.64 -10.19
C TYR A 16 -13.90 0.74 -10.68
N SER A 17 -15.21 0.88 -10.86
CA SER A 17 -15.83 2.13 -11.27
C SER A 17 -17.10 2.32 -10.46
N SER A 18 -17.26 3.52 -9.89
CA SER A 18 -18.46 3.94 -9.13
C SER A 18 -18.64 3.28 -7.76
N ASP A 19 -17.58 2.72 -7.17
CA ASP A 19 -17.58 2.25 -5.78
C ASP A 19 -17.16 3.39 -4.83
N SER A 20 -17.79 3.44 -3.66
CA SER A 20 -17.36 4.25 -2.51
C SER A 20 -15.86 4.14 -2.23
N LYS A 21 -15.30 2.92 -2.26
CA LYS A 21 -13.86 2.68 -2.00
C LYS A 21 -12.98 3.29 -3.10
N GLU A 22 -13.40 3.20 -4.35
CA GLU A 22 -12.70 3.80 -5.49
C GLU A 22 -12.62 5.32 -5.35
N LYS A 23 -13.72 5.98 -4.95
CA LYS A 23 -13.75 7.42 -4.69
C LYS A 23 -12.81 7.81 -3.55
N LYS A 24 -12.80 7.05 -2.46
CA LYS A 24 -11.91 7.29 -1.32
C LYS A 24 -10.44 7.11 -1.67
N CYS A 25 -10.10 6.06 -2.43
CA CYS A 25 -8.74 5.88 -2.96
C CYS A 25 -8.31 7.06 -3.85
N LYS A 26 -9.18 7.52 -4.76
CA LYS A 26 -8.88 8.71 -5.58
C LYS A 26 -8.67 9.96 -4.74
N GLN A 27 -9.46 10.15 -3.68
CA GLN A 27 -9.26 11.26 -2.76
C GLN A 27 -7.91 11.18 -2.06
N ILE A 28 -7.53 10.01 -1.52
CA ILE A 28 -6.23 9.79 -0.88
C ILE A 28 -5.09 10.09 -1.86
N LEU A 29 -5.16 9.57 -3.09
CA LEU A 29 -4.15 9.83 -4.12
C LEU A 29 -4.07 11.31 -4.50
N ASN A 30 -5.21 12.02 -4.57
CA ASN A 30 -5.23 13.46 -4.80
C ASN A 30 -4.60 14.25 -3.63
N ASP A 31 -4.81 13.81 -2.39
CA ASP A 31 -4.16 14.40 -1.22
C ASP A 31 -2.65 14.19 -1.27
N VAL A 32 -2.19 13.04 -1.77
CA VAL A 32 -0.77 12.78 -2.03
C VAL A 32 -0.23 13.71 -3.11
N VAL A 33 -0.82 13.72 -4.30
CA VAL A 33 -0.36 14.53 -5.42
C VAL A 33 -0.33 16.03 -5.08
N SER A 34 -1.33 16.51 -4.33
CA SER A 34 -1.40 17.92 -3.90
C SER A 34 -0.48 18.28 -2.72
N GLY A 35 0.22 17.30 -2.12
CA GLY A 35 1.11 17.50 -0.99
C GLY A 35 0.41 17.63 0.37
N ARG A 36 -0.92 17.47 0.43
CA ARG A 36 -1.67 17.40 1.69
C ARG A 36 -1.34 16.15 2.49
N LEU A 37 -0.91 15.08 1.82
CA LEU A 37 -0.47 13.83 2.42
C LEU A 37 0.90 13.43 1.88
N GLN A 38 1.92 13.41 2.75
CA GLN A 38 3.21 12.82 2.39
C GLN A 38 3.11 11.30 2.55
N ALA A 39 3.39 10.54 1.51
CA ALA A 39 3.14 9.10 1.48
C ALA A 39 4.36 8.28 1.10
N ILE A 40 4.41 7.07 1.63
CA ILE A 40 5.31 6.00 1.19
C ILE A 40 4.51 4.76 0.80
N THR A 41 5.11 3.92 -0.01
CA THR A 41 4.67 2.54 -0.27
C THR A 41 5.91 1.68 -0.52
N SER A 42 5.78 0.38 -0.72
CA SER A 42 6.93 -0.53 -0.89
C SER A 42 7.09 -1.06 -2.31
N SER A 43 8.26 -1.61 -2.63
CA SER A 43 8.48 -2.38 -3.86
C SER A 43 7.58 -3.61 -3.96
N LEU A 44 7.14 -4.20 -2.83
CA LEU A 44 6.13 -5.27 -2.84
C LEU A 44 4.80 -4.80 -3.44
N THR A 45 4.42 -3.54 -3.20
CA THR A 45 3.19 -2.95 -3.76
C THR A 45 3.18 -2.98 -5.29
N LEU A 46 4.33 -2.79 -5.93
CA LEU A 46 4.46 -2.88 -7.38
C LEU A 46 4.19 -4.31 -7.89
N ASP A 47 4.72 -5.34 -7.21
CA ASP A 47 4.42 -6.74 -7.52
C ASP A 47 2.91 -6.99 -7.46
N GLU A 48 2.28 -6.56 -6.36
CA GLU A 48 0.85 -6.75 -6.13
C GLU A 48 0.00 -6.10 -7.22
N ILE A 49 0.28 -4.82 -7.53
CA ILE A 49 -0.44 -4.05 -8.54
C ILE A 49 -0.30 -4.74 -9.89
N ILE A 50 0.94 -5.01 -10.33
CA ILE A 50 1.21 -5.61 -11.65
C ILE A 50 0.49 -6.95 -11.75
N TRP A 51 0.66 -7.83 -10.76
CA TRP A 51 0.05 -9.15 -10.76
C TRP A 51 -1.48 -9.08 -10.82
N LYS A 52 -2.11 -8.17 -10.05
CA LYS A 52 -3.57 -8.05 -9.98
C LYS A 52 -4.19 -7.45 -11.24
N ILE A 53 -3.55 -6.46 -11.87
CA ILE A 53 -4.16 -5.72 -12.98
C ILE A 53 -3.76 -6.23 -14.36
N ILE A 54 -2.67 -7.02 -14.50
CA ILE A 54 -2.12 -7.41 -15.81
C ILE A 54 -3.10 -8.19 -16.67
N LYS A 55 -3.88 -9.09 -16.06
CA LYS A 55 -4.89 -9.88 -16.77
C LYS A 55 -6.06 -9.03 -17.27
N LYS A 56 -6.40 -7.96 -16.55
CA LYS A 56 -7.57 -7.11 -16.84
C LYS A 56 -7.24 -5.94 -17.77
N THR A 57 -6.04 -5.37 -17.66
CA THR A 57 -5.65 -4.14 -18.36
C THR A 57 -4.71 -4.38 -19.54
N GLY A 58 -4.12 -5.58 -19.65
CA GLY A 58 -3.14 -5.93 -20.67
C GLY A 58 -1.73 -5.45 -20.34
N ARG A 59 -0.73 -6.24 -20.77
CA ARG A 59 0.68 -6.08 -20.37
C ARG A 59 1.24 -4.67 -20.59
N GLN A 60 1.08 -4.10 -21.78
CA GLN A 60 1.66 -2.78 -22.08
C GLN A 60 1.08 -1.68 -21.18
N LYS A 61 -0.25 -1.66 -21.00
CA LYS A 61 -0.93 -0.68 -20.15
C LYS A 61 -0.53 -0.84 -18.69
N THR A 62 -0.46 -2.06 -18.18
CA THR A 62 0.02 -2.34 -16.80
C THR A 62 1.44 -1.83 -16.57
N LEU A 63 2.36 -2.12 -17.49
CA LEU A 63 3.76 -1.69 -17.34
C LEU A 63 3.90 -0.17 -17.42
N LYS A 64 3.04 0.52 -18.18
CA LYS A 64 2.97 1.98 -18.16
C LYS A 64 2.50 2.48 -16.79
N LEU A 65 1.36 1.98 -16.29
CA LEU A 65 0.81 2.36 -14.98
C LEU A 65 1.81 2.14 -13.83
N ALA A 66 2.56 1.03 -13.86
CA ALA A 66 3.59 0.75 -12.87
C ALA A 66 4.74 1.76 -12.91
N LYS A 67 5.13 2.24 -14.11
CA LYS A 67 6.13 3.31 -14.26
C LYS A 67 5.59 4.66 -13.80
N ASP A 68 4.36 4.99 -14.17
CA ASP A 68 3.69 6.23 -13.76
C ASP A 68 3.64 6.36 -12.22
N LEU A 69 3.63 5.23 -11.48
CA LEU A 69 3.68 5.23 -10.01
C LEU A 69 4.99 5.81 -9.45
N PHE A 70 6.13 5.59 -10.10
CA PHE A 70 7.41 6.18 -9.70
C PHE A 70 7.46 7.70 -9.91
N GLU A 71 6.58 8.23 -10.76
CA GLU A 71 6.52 9.65 -11.10
C GLU A 71 5.48 10.41 -10.25
N LEU A 72 4.75 9.72 -9.35
CA LEU A 72 3.73 10.35 -8.52
C LEU A 72 4.36 11.34 -7.51
N PRO A 73 3.97 12.63 -7.54
CA PRO A 73 4.45 13.61 -6.58
C PRO A 73 4.12 13.22 -5.14
N ASN A 74 5.06 13.46 -4.22
CA ASN A 74 4.93 13.20 -2.78
C ASN A 74 4.69 11.73 -2.39
N LEU A 75 4.88 10.78 -3.31
CA LEU A 75 4.93 9.35 -3.03
C LEU A 75 6.38 8.87 -3.09
N THR A 76 6.86 8.22 -2.04
CA THR A 76 8.15 7.51 -2.06
C THR A 76 7.93 6.01 -2.10
N ILE A 77 8.46 5.32 -3.12
CA ILE A 77 8.50 3.86 -3.14
C ILE A 77 9.80 3.43 -2.44
N VAL A 78 9.68 2.75 -1.30
CA VAL A 78 10.82 2.23 -0.54
C VAL A 78 11.07 0.76 -0.87
N GLU A 79 12.32 0.31 -0.74
CA GLU A 79 12.66 -1.10 -0.91
C GLU A 79 12.14 -1.95 0.26
N VAL A 80 11.91 -3.24 -0.02
CA VAL A 80 11.73 -4.26 1.03
C VAL A 80 13.07 -4.93 1.24
N GLY A 81 13.71 -4.63 2.36
CA GLY A 81 15.01 -5.18 2.74
C GLY A 81 14.91 -6.42 3.62
N THR A 82 16.06 -7.05 3.89
CA THR A 82 16.15 -8.22 4.79
C THR A 82 15.62 -7.92 6.20
N GLN A 83 15.84 -6.70 6.71
CA GLN A 83 15.32 -6.30 8.02
C GLN A 83 13.79 -6.21 8.02
N ASP A 84 13.17 -5.72 6.94
CA ASP A 84 11.71 -5.70 6.81
C ASP A 84 11.15 -7.11 6.80
N MET A 85 11.81 -8.04 6.10
CA MET A 85 11.43 -9.45 6.07
C MET A 85 11.55 -10.12 7.44
N PHE A 86 12.62 -9.85 8.18
CA PHE A 86 12.80 -10.36 9.54
C PHE A 86 11.71 -9.83 10.47
N ASN A 87 11.46 -8.52 10.46
CA ASN A 87 10.41 -7.91 11.27
C ASN A 87 9.01 -8.40 10.88
N ALA A 88 8.77 -8.70 9.59
CA ALA A 88 7.52 -9.29 9.13
C ALA A 88 7.29 -10.69 9.74
N ILE A 89 8.34 -11.51 9.85
CA ILE A 89 8.26 -12.82 10.51
C ILE A 89 7.92 -12.63 12.00
N GLU A 90 8.58 -11.71 12.70
CA GLU A 90 8.28 -11.41 14.11
C GLU A 90 6.83 -10.91 14.29
N LEU A 91 6.34 -10.08 13.37
CA LEU A 91 4.94 -9.64 13.37
C LEU A 91 3.97 -10.79 13.17
N MET A 92 4.28 -11.77 12.31
CA MET A 92 3.44 -12.95 12.12
C MET A 92 3.44 -13.87 13.34
N GLU A 93 4.57 -14.01 14.03
CA GLU A 93 4.64 -14.75 15.30
C GLU A 93 3.78 -14.08 16.39
N LYS A 94 3.81 -12.74 16.44
CA LYS A 94 3.04 -11.95 17.40
C LYS A 94 1.56 -11.84 17.07
N TYR A 95 1.21 -11.81 15.78
CA TYR A 95 -0.13 -11.62 15.26
C TYR A 95 -0.45 -12.74 14.24
N PRO A 96 -0.90 -13.91 14.70
CA PRO A 96 -1.06 -15.10 13.85
C PRO A 96 -2.08 -14.94 12.72
N HIS A 97 -2.93 -13.91 12.75
CA HIS A 97 -3.89 -13.60 11.70
C HIS A 97 -3.28 -12.83 10.53
N LEU A 98 -2.10 -12.20 10.69
CA LEU A 98 -1.43 -11.50 9.60
C LEU A 98 -0.93 -12.48 8.55
N LYS A 99 -1.30 -12.21 7.29
CA LYS A 99 -0.75 -12.95 6.15
C LYS A 99 0.64 -12.42 5.81
N PRO A 100 1.47 -13.20 5.09
CA PRO A 100 2.86 -12.80 4.80
C PRO A 100 3.01 -11.44 4.12
N ARG A 101 2.16 -11.12 3.14
CA ARG A 101 2.22 -9.83 2.42
C ARG A 101 1.81 -8.67 3.33
N ASP A 102 0.74 -8.85 4.11
CA ASP A 102 0.26 -7.86 5.07
C ASP A 102 1.34 -7.59 6.14
N ALA A 103 1.99 -8.63 6.65
CA ALA A 103 3.09 -8.50 7.59
C ALA A 103 4.29 -7.74 7.01
N ILE A 104 4.63 -7.95 5.73
CA ILE A 104 5.67 -7.19 5.04
C ILE A 104 5.26 -5.71 4.91
N HIS A 105 4.02 -5.42 4.51
CA HIS A 105 3.52 -4.04 4.45
C HIS A 105 3.61 -3.34 5.81
N ALA A 106 3.18 -4.02 6.89
CA ALA A 106 3.28 -3.50 8.26
C ALA A 106 4.75 -3.27 8.67
N ALA A 107 5.63 -4.24 8.45
CA ALA A 107 7.05 -4.13 8.81
C ALA A 107 7.72 -2.94 8.10
N VAL A 108 7.51 -2.78 6.80
CA VAL A 108 8.05 -1.65 6.03
C VAL A 108 7.49 -0.32 6.53
N ALA A 109 6.19 -0.26 6.82
CA ALA A 109 5.54 0.93 7.36
C ALA A 109 6.16 1.35 8.70
N ILE A 110 6.33 0.39 9.62
CA ILE A 110 6.91 0.61 10.95
C ILE A 110 8.36 1.05 10.85
N ASN A 111 9.18 0.34 10.06
CA ASN A 111 10.60 0.64 9.88
C ASN A 111 10.86 2.01 9.25
N ASN A 112 9.92 2.49 8.44
CA ASN A 112 9.97 3.83 7.84
C ASN A 112 9.24 4.91 8.66
N ASN A 113 8.85 4.62 9.91
CA ASN A 113 8.16 5.53 10.81
C ASN A 113 6.87 6.12 10.20
N ALA A 114 6.13 5.30 9.43
CA ALA A 114 4.83 5.71 8.94
C ALA A 114 3.87 5.89 10.12
N ALA A 115 3.11 6.99 10.13
CA ALA A 115 2.17 7.27 11.21
C ALA A 115 0.98 6.31 11.21
N LYS A 116 0.54 5.92 10.01
CA LYS A 116 -0.62 5.04 9.77
C LYS A 116 -0.46 4.30 8.45
N ILE A 117 -1.13 3.15 8.33
CA ILE A 117 -1.29 2.40 7.08
C ILE A 117 -2.69 2.61 6.51
N TYR A 118 -2.79 3.02 5.25
CA TYR A 118 -4.06 3.11 4.52
C TYR A 118 -4.24 1.80 3.77
N SER A 119 -5.27 1.05 4.15
CA SER A 119 -5.54 -0.28 3.60
C SER A 119 -7.01 -0.66 3.77
N ASP A 120 -7.54 -1.42 2.82
CA ASP A 120 -8.85 -2.07 2.95
C ASP A 120 -8.84 -3.28 3.87
N ASP A 121 -7.66 -3.84 4.20
CA ASP A 121 -7.56 -5.08 4.97
C ASP A 121 -7.74 -4.82 6.47
N PRO A 122 -8.82 -5.30 7.12
CA PRO A 122 -9.03 -5.12 8.55
C PRO A 122 -8.03 -5.89 9.43
N ASP A 123 -7.22 -6.81 8.87
CA ASP A 123 -6.22 -7.55 9.64
C ASP A 123 -5.19 -6.62 10.32
N PHE A 124 -4.99 -5.41 9.79
CA PHE A 124 -4.14 -4.38 10.43
C PHE A 124 -4.75 -3.76 11.69
N ASP A 125 -6.07 -3.81 11.91
CA ASP A 125 -6.72 -3.20 13.08
C ASP A 125 -6.25 -3.85 14.40
N GLY A 126 -5.75 -5.09 14.35
CA GLY A 126 -5.20 -5.82 15.50
C GLY A 126 -3.71 -5.58 15.78
N VAL A 127 -3.01 -4.81 14.94
CA VAL A 127 -1.55 -4.61 15.04
C VAL A 127 -1.25 -3.38 15.90
N LYS A 128 -0.61 -3.57 17.06
CA LYS A 128 -0.40 -2.47 18.03
C LYS A 128 0.62 -1.43 17.55
N GLU A 129 1.54 -1.83 16.69
CA GLU A 129 2.66 -1.02 16.22
C GLU A 129 2.26 -0.03 15.13
N ILE A 130 1.16 -0.28 14.41
CA ILE A 130 0.73 0.55 13.29
C ILE A 130 -0.80 0.62 13.22
N GLY A 131 -1.35 1.83 13.21
CA GLY A 131 -2.80 2.04 13.09
C GLY A 131 -3.26 2.05 11.64
N ARG A 132 -4.39 1.40 11.35
CA ARG A 132 -5.02 1.41 10.03
C ARG A 132 -5.93 2.63 9.82
N VAL A 133 -5.99 3.12 8.59
CA VAL A 133 -7.06 3.96 8.06
C VAL A 133 -7.78 3.15 6.97
N GLY A 134 -9.01 2.73 7.25
CA GLY A 134 -9.82 1.96 6.31
C GLY A 134 -10.41 2.77 5.17
N LEU A 135 -10.94 2.08 4.15
CA LEU A 135 -11.52 2.66 2.94
C LEU A 135 -13.05 2.75 2.93
N ASP A 136 -13.67 2.48 4.08
CA ASP A 136 -15.13 2.49 4.29
C ASP A 136 -15.62 3.80 4.89
#